data_AF-A0A2E5S464-F1
#
_entry.id   AF-A0A2E5S464-F1
#
_cell.length_a   1.000
_cell.length_b   1.000
_cell.length_c   1.000
_cell.angle_alpha   90.00
_cell.angle_beta   90.00
_cell.angle_gamma   90.00
#
_symmetry.space_group_name_H-M   'P 1'
#
loop_
_entity.id
_entity.type
_entity.pdbx_description
1 polymer ?
#
loop_
_entity_poly.entity_id
_entity_poly.type
_entity_poly.pdbx_seq_one_letter_code
_entity_poly.pdbx_strand_id
1 'polypeptide(L)'
;MFKNIILYVPVCILLGLFPLFAEDPADANLDPAGTENLTDPESNPDASVPTNPAEFRQYQTNREKRNRSFDNLYNQEADRRFRFILEQISEGQNDSAKRRLEEFLILYPNHPMAGRARRELAALQEKNGDYRASLYRYQQSAILERPDQAEPHSLLEMARIQIKQGQYSRARQILQDIQNRYPGTKEAREARLLERSYRFIEAPERPTTGKTDSGADQNPDSGKPLFPMENGTETGEQTDPGDTGIDTAEGSPSTGQTALDRMGEGIEKPESGTSMDSAEPLDGEPKKTP
;
A
#
# COMPACT_ATOMS: atom_id res chain seq x y z
N MET A 1 19.39 35.48 50.87
CA MET A 1 20.67 34.77 50.70
C MET A 1 20.39 33.44 50.02
N PHE A 2 20.95 33.27 48.81
CA PHE A 2 21.31 32.05 48.06
C PHE A 2 21.07 32.30 46.57
N LYS A 3 22.17 32.69 45.91
CA LYS A 3 22.31 32.83 44.46
C LYS A 3 22.51 31.44 43.87
N ASN A 4 21.64 31.02 42.95
CA ASN A 4 21.89 29.84 42.12
C ASN A 4 22.81 30.22 40.95
N ILE A 5 23.98 29.60 40.95
CA ILE A 5 25.03 29.70 39.94
C ILE A 5 24.70 28.67 38.86
N ILE A 6 24.37 29.16 37.66
CA ILE A 6 24.26 28.33 36.45
C ILE A 6 25.68 28.18 35.91
N LEU A 7 26.25 26.98 36.04
CA LEU A 7 27.52 26.58 35.46
C LEU A 7 27.32 26.26 33.98
N TYR A 8 27.96 27.07 33.15
CA TYR A 8 28.07 26.97 31.70
C TYR A 8 29.06 25.85 31.36
N VAL A 9 28.60 24.80 30.67
CA VAL A 9 29.46 23.73 30.13
C VAL A 9 29.73 24.03 28.66
N PRO A 10 30.99 24.19 28.23
CA PRO A 10 31.31 24.46 26.83
C PRO A 10 31.20 23.17 25.99
N VAL A 11 30.49 23.30 24.87
CA VAL A 11 30.43 22.33 23.77
C VAL A 11 31.79 22.32 23.07
N CYS A 12 32.61 21.31 23.34
CA CYS A 12 33.81 21.03 22.58
C CYS A 12 33.43 20.41 21.23
N ILE A 13 33.56 21.23 20.18
CA ILE A 13 33.56 20.84 18.77
C ILE A 13 34.78 19.95 18.54
N LEU A 14 34.56 18.65 18.36
CA LEU A 14 35.58 17.71 17.90
C LEU A 14 35.42 17.53 16.38
N LEU A 15 36.11 18.39 15.64
CA LEU A 15 36.41 18.22 14.22
C LEU A 15 37.41 17.07 14.08
N GLY A 16 36.88 15.85 13.96
CA GLY A 16 37.61 14.63 13.64
C GLY A 16 37.65 14.40 12.14
N LEU A 17 38.74 14.87 11.54
CA LEU A 17 39.25 14.59 10.20
C LEU A 17 39.19 13.08 9.89
N PHE A 18 38.28 12.64 9.02
CA PHE A 18 38.33 11.28 8.47
C PHE A 18 39.19 11.24 7.21
N PRO A 19 40.16 10.31 7.11
CA PRO A 19 41.06 10.23 5.98
C PRO A 19 40.37 9.69 4.73
N LEU A 20 40.76 10.32 3.62
CA LEU A 20 40.69 9.89 2.23
C LEU A 20 41.09 8.39 2.14
N PHE A 21 40.12 7.50 1.93
CA PHE A 21 40.41 6.10 1.65
C PHE A 21 40.64 5.92 0.15
N ALA A 22 41.73 5.21 -0.12
CA ALA A 22 42.38 5.03 -1.40
C ALA A 22 41.51 4.30 -2.44
N GLU A 23 41.72 4.69 -3.69
CA GLU A 23 41.47 3.88 -4.88
C GLU A 23 42.17 2.53 -4.75
N ASP A 24 41.38 1.46 -4.82
CA ASP A 24 41.86 0.10 -5.02
C ASP A 24 41.80 -0.21 -6.53
N PRO A 25 42.91 -0.63 -7.16
CA PRO A 25 42.95 -0.91 -8.59
C PRO A 25 42.30 -2.25 -8.91
N ALA A 26 41.38 -2.20 -9.87
CA ALA A 26 41.06 -3.23 -10.86
C ALA A 26 41.64 -4.64 -10.63
N ASP A 27 40.88 -5.50 -9.94
CA ASP A 27 40.97 -6.95 -10.14
C ASP A 27 40.04 -7.35 -11.30
N ALA A 28 40.66 -7.41 -12.47
CA ALA A 28 40.14 -8.10 -13.64
C ALA A 28 40.36 -9.60 -13.47
N ASN A 29 39.32 -10.35 -13.12
CA ASN A 29 39.06 -11.73 -13.55
C ASN A 29 37.81 -12.27 -12.84
N LEU A 30 36.64 -11.88 -13.33
CA LEU A 30 35.43 -12.65 -13.17
C LEU A 30 35.14 -13.28 -14.54
N ASP A 31 35.32 -14.59 -14.61
CA ASP A 31 34.89 -15.42 -15.72
C ASP A 31 33.41 -15.16 -16.03
N PRO A 32 33.04 -14.67 -17.23
CA PRO A 32 31.65 -14.57 -17.62
C PRO A 32 31.14 -15.98 -17.95
N ALA A 33 30.55 -16.64 -16.96
CA ALA A 33 29.73 -17.81 -17.22
C ALA A 33 28.57 -17.40 -18.14
N GLY A 34 28.67 -17.78 -19.41
CA GLY A 34 27.52 -17.91 -20.32
C GLY A 34 26.84 -16.60 -20.70
N THR A 35 27.56 -15.69 -21.36
CA THR A 35 26.94 -14.74 -22.30
C THR A 35 26.49 -15.51 -23.54
N GLU A 36 25.44 -16.31 -23.42
CA GLU A 36 24.65 -16.66 -24.59
C GLU A 36 24.14 -15.35 -25.16
N ASN A 37 24.62 -15.08 -26.37
CA ASN A 37 24.39 -13.88 -27.15
C ASN A 37 22.90 -13.82 -27.53
N LEU A 38 22.05 -13.45 -26.57
CA LEU A 38 20.72 -12.90 -26.83
C LEU A 38 20.95 -11.56 -27.53
N THR A 39 21.17 -11.64 -28.83
CA THR A 39 21.00 -10.51 -29.74
C THR A 39 19.57 -10.05 -29.55
N ASP A 40 19.37 -8.98 -28.77
CA ASP A 40 18.08 -8.34 -28.54
C ASP A 40 17.47 -8.00 -29.92
N PRO A 41 16.45 -8.75 -30.38
CA PRO A 41 15.84 -8.48 -31.69
C PRO A 41 14.99 -7.20 -31.68
N GLU A 42 14.93 -6.50 -30.54
CA GLU A 42 14.09 -5.33 -30.28
C GLU A 42 14.86 -3.99 -30.28
N SER A 43 16.16 -3.97 -30.57
CA SER A 43 16.81 -2.71 -30.96
C SER A 43 16.43 -2.27 -32.38
N ASN A 44 15.70 -3.10 -33.12
CA ASN A 44 15.13 -2.76 -34.41
C ASN A 44 13.63 -2.46 -34.28
N PRO A 45 13.20 -1.18 -34.23
CA PRO A 45 11.79 -0.80 -34.15
C PRO A 45 10.99 -1.22 -35.40
N ASP A 46 11.66 -1.69 -36.47
CA ASP A 46 11.06 -2.22 -37.70
C ASP A 46 10.85 -3.75 -37.67
N ALA A 47 10.86 -4.40 -36.50
CA ALA A 47 10.48 -5.81 -36.39
C ALA A 47 8.98 -5.99 -36.71
N SER A 48 8.68 -6.06 -38.01
CA SER A 48 7.34 -6.25 -38.55
C SER A 48 6.68 -7.48 -37.91
N VAL A 49 5.44 -7.31 -37.45
CA VAL A 49 4.62 -8.41 -36.91
C VAL A 49 4.64 -9.57 -37.92
N PRO A 50 5.08 -10.77 -37.54
CA PRO A 50 5.21 -11.88 -38.48
C PRO A 50 3.86 -12.22 -39.10
N THR A 51 3.82 -12.29 -40.44
CA THR A 51 2.58 -12.54 -41.20
C THR A 51 2.22 -14.03 -41.25
N ASN A 52 3.19 -14.91 -40.95
CA ASN A 52 3.01 -16.36 -40.87
C ASN A 52 2.38 -16.76 -39.51
N PRO A 53 1.24 -17.48 -39.48
CA PRO A 53 0.58 -17.88 -38.23
C PRO A 53 1.48 -18.66 -37.25
N ALA A 54 2.41 -19.47 -37.76
CA ALA A 54 3.34 -20.23 -36.90
C ALA A 54 4.37 -19.31 -36.22
N GLU A 55 4.94 -18.37 -36.97
CA GLU A 55 5.87 -17.36 -36.45
C GLU A 55 5.17 -16.41 -35.47
N PHE A 56 3.90 -16.07 -35.71
CA PHE A 56 3.10 -15.26 -34.79
C PHE A 56 2.89 -15.95 -33.43
N ARG A 57 2.59 -17.26 -33.42
CA ARG A 57 2.53 -18.03 -32.16
C ARG A 57 3.87 -18.00 -31.44
N GLN A 58 4.98 -18.21 -32.15
CA GLN A 58 6.31 -18.16 -31.55
C GLN A 58 6.62 -16.78 -30.97
N TYR A 59 6.32 -15.70 -31.71
CA TYR A 59 6.45 -14.33 -31.24
C TYR A 59 5.65 -14.09 -29.96
N GLN A 60 4.38 -14.52 -29.90
CA GLN A 60 3.56 -14.41 -28.69
C GLN A 60 4.21 -15.15 -27.51
N THR A 61 4.66 -16.39 -27.71
CA THR A 61 5.30 -17.15 -26.63
C THR A 61 6.59 -16.51 -26.13
N ASN A 62 7.40 -15.92 -27.02
CA ASN A 62 8.64 -15.23 -26.63
C ASN A 62 8.35 -13.93 -25.88
N ARG A 63 7.34 -13.17 -26.31
CA ARG A 63 6.87 -11.97 -25.61
C ARG A 63 6.38 -12.30 -24.21
N GLU A 64 5.58 -13.35 -24.05
CA GLU A 64 5.12 -13.81 -22.74
C GLU A 64 6.28 -14.21 -21.82
N LYS A 65 7.27 -14.98 -22.33
CA LYS A 65 8.45 -15.37 -21.54
C LYS A 65 9.23 -14.15 -21.05
N ARG A 66 9.43 -13.15 -21.92
CA ARG A 66 10.11 -11.89 -21.53
C ARG A 66 9.30 -11.14 -20.48
N ASN A 67 7.99 -10.96 -20.69
CA ASN A 67 7.13 -10.29 -19.71
C ASN A 67 7.20 -10.99 -18.34
N ARG A 68 7.10 -12.33 -18.30
CA ARG A 68 7.26 -13.11 -17.06
C ARG A 68 8.63 -12.90 -16.42
N SER A 69 9.70 -12.80 -17.22
CA SER A 69 11.04 -12.54 -16.69
C SER A 69 11.16 -11.14 -16.07
N PHE A 70 10.54 -10.13 -16.66
CA PHE A 70 10.47 -8.78 -16.11
C PHE A 70 9.66 -8.74 -14.80
N ASP A 71 8.50 -9.40 -14.76
CA ASP A 71 7.70 -9.50 -13.54
C ASP A 71 8.47 -10.19 -12.41
N ASN A 72 9.21 -11.25 -12.73
CA ASN A 72 10.05 -11.95 -11.76
C ASN A 72 11.18 -11.05 -11.22
N LEU A 73 11.88 -10.33 -12.09
CA LEU A 73 12.94 -9.41 -11.68
C LEU A 73 12.39 -8.25 -10.85
N TYR A 74 11.24 -7.71 -11.24
CA TYR A 74 10.53 -6.67 -10.52
C TYR A 74 10.18 -7.10 -9.09
N ASN A 75 9.57 -8.29 -8.94
CA ASN A 75 9.19 -8.83 -7.63
C ASN A 75 10.43 -9.17 -6.77
N GLN A 76 11.46 -9.77 -7.37
CA GLN A 76 12.70 -10.10 -6.64
C GLN A 76 13.40 -8.85 -6.10
N GLU A 77 13.46 -7.78 -6.90
CA GLU A 77 14.07 -6.53 -6.47
C GLU A 77 13.25 -5.85 -5.38
N ALA A 78 11.93 -5.82 -5.53
CA ALA A 78 11.03 -5.33 -4.49
C ALA A 78 11.22 -6.10 -3.18
N ASP A 79 11.26 -7.44 -3.22
CA ASP A 79 11.48 -8.27 -2.04
C ASP A 79 12.83 -8.01 -1.37
N ARG A 80 13.90 -7.82 -2.16
CA ARG A 80 15.23 -7.48 -1.62
C ARG A 80 15.21 -6.13 -0.91
N ARG A 81 14.65 -5.10 -1.56
CA ARG A 81 14.52 -3.76 -0.99
C ARG A 81 13.68 -3.78 0.28
N PHE A 82 12.55 -4.46 0.25
CA PHE A 82 11.67 -4.54 1.41
C PHE A 82 12.33 -5.27 2.59
N ARG A 83 13.06 -6.36 2.34
CA ARG A 83 13.86 -7.02 3.38
C ARG A 83 14.89 -6.10 4.02
N PHE A 84 15.61 -5.32 3.21
CA PHE A 84 16.57 -4.35 3.72
C PHE A 84 15.90 -3.27 4.58
N ILE A 85 14.72 -2.79 4.17
CA ILE A 85 13.93 -1.83 4.98
C ILE A 85 13.57 -2.42 6.34
N LEU A 86 13.12 -3.68 6.39
CA LEU A 86 12.77 -4.35 7.64
C LEU A 86 13.98 -4.46 8.59
N GLU A 87 15.18 -4.71 8.05
CA GLU A 87 16.42 -4.72 8.83
C GLU A 87 16.71 -3.34 9.45
N GLN A 88 16.53 -2.27 8.67
CA GLN A 88 16.70 -0.91 9.20
C GLN A 88 15.71 -0.60 10.33
N ILE A 89 14.49 -1.13 10.26
CA ILE A 89 13.49 -0.99 11.33
C ILE A 89 13.95 -1.74 12.58
N SER A 90 14.50 -2.96 12.46
CA SER A 90 15.01 -3.72 13.61
C SER A 90 16.25 -3.07 14.25
N GLU A 91 17.09 -2.43 13.45
CA GLU A 91 18.24 -1.64 13.93
C GLU A 91 17.83 -0.29 14.56
N GLY A 92 16.54 0.08 14.49
CA GLY A 92 16.03 1.34 15.01
C GLY A 92 16.33 2.56 14.13
N GLN A 93 16.78 2.36 12.89
CA GLN A 93 17.04 3.41 11.90
C GLN A 93 15.73 3.95 11.28
N ASN A 94 14.82 4.43 12.13
CA ASN A 94 13.43 4.77 11.78
C ASN A 94 13.34 5.81 10.65
N ASP A 95 14.19 6.84 10.63
CA ASP A 95 14.14 7.90 9.61
C ASP A 95 14.61 7.42 8.23
N SER A 96 15.60 6.54 8.19
CA SER A 96 16.07 5.90 6.96
C SER A 96 15.04 4.91 6.44
N ALA A 97 14.49 4.07 7.32
CA ALA A 97 13.43 3.13 6.98
C ALA A 97 12.18 3.85 6.44
N LYS A 98 11.76 4.94 7.08
CA LYS A 98 10.62 5.75 6.63
C LYS A 98 10.78 6.23 5.19
N ARG A 99 11.92 6.86 4.86
CA ARG A 99 12.20 7.36 3.50
C ARG A 99 12.17 6.23 2.46
N ARG A 100 12.75 5.07 2.79
CA ARG A 100 12.76 3.93 1.88
C ARG A 100 11.40 3.27 1.72
N LEU A 101 10.55 3.27 2.76
CA LEU A 101 9.17 2.82 2.63
C LEU A 101 8.37 3.74 1.70
N GLU A 102 8.56 5.05 1.81
CA GLU A 102 7.93 6.02 0.91
C GLU A 102 8.37 5.78 -0.54
N GLU A 103 9.68 5.62 -0.78
CA GLU A 103 10.22 5.26 -2.11
C GLU A 103 9.68 3.91 -2.60
N PHE A 104 9.63 2.90 -1.74
CA PHE A 104 9.11 1.58 -2.07
C PHE A 104 7.66 1.65 -2.54
N LEU A 105 6.81 2.44 -1.88
CA LEU A 105 5.40 2.59 -2.27
C LEU A 105 5.20 3.34 -3.59
N ILE A 106 6.16 4.18 -3.98
CA ILE A 106 6.17 4.88 -5.27
C ILE A 106 6.61 3.93 -6.39
N LEU A 107 7.69 3.17 -6.18
CA LEU A 107 8.26 2.27 -7.18
C LEU A 107 7.45 0.98 -7.33
N TYR A 108 6.83 0.51 -6.25
CA TYR A 108 6.18 -0.79 -6.15
C TYR A 108 4.73 -0.72 -5.69
N PRO A 109 3.85 0.09 -6.32
CA PRO A 109 2.51 0.38 -5.81
C PRO A 109 1.59 -0.85 -5.75
N ASN A 110 1.77 -1.80 -6.69
CA ASN A 110 0.95 -3.01 -6.85
C ASN A 110 1.64 -4.28 -6.32
N HIS A 111 2.81 -4.15 -5.71
CA HIS A 111 3.57 -5.30 -5.22
C HIS A 111 2.88 -5.93 -4.00
N PRO A 112 2.94 -7.27 -3.80
CA PRO A 112 2.32 -7.94 -2.64
C PRO A 112 2.72 -7.37 -1.28
N MET A 113 3.94 -6.86 -1.15
CA MET A 113 4.44 -6.22 0.09
C MET A 113 4.06 -4.74 0.24
N ALA A 114 3.47 -4.10 -0.77
CA ALA A 114 3.09 -2.68 -0.71
C ALA A 114 2.12 -2.41 0.45
N GLY A 115 1.19 -3.34 0.67
CA GLY A 115 0.29 -3.29 1.80
C GLY A 115 0.99 -3.25 3.16
N ARG A 116 1.85 -4.25 3.40
CA ARG A 116 2.68 -4.29 4.60
C ARG A 116 3.55 -3.05 4.73
N ALA A 117 4.15 -2.57 3.64
CA ALA A 117 4.94 -1.34 3.64
C ALA A 117 4.15 -0.11 4.13
N ARG A 118 2.87 0.03 3.73
CA ARG A 118 1.99 1.11 4.26
C ARG A 118 1.80 1.01 5.77
N ARG A 119 1.63 -0.21 6.31
CA ARG A 119 1.49 -0.43 7.76
C ARG A 119 2.77 -0.16 8.53
N GLU A 120 3.91 -0.62 8.05
CA GLU A 120 5.20 -0.34 8.69
C GLU A 120 5.46 1.17 8.71
N LEU A 121 5.13 1.87 7.62
CA LEU A 121 5.23 3.34 7.55
C LEU A 121 4.29 4.01 8.55
N ALA A 122 3.06 3.53 8.66
CA ALA A 122 2.09 4.03 9.63
C ALA A 122 2.58 3.83 11.07
N ALA A 123 3.15 2.67 11.39
CA ALA A 123 3.70 2.36 12.70
C ALA A 123 4.90 3.25 13.05
N LEU A 124 5.78 3.54 12.09
CA LEU A 124 6.88 4.49 12.29
C LEU A 124 6.37 5.91 12.53
N GLN A 125 5.36 6.36 11.78
CA GLN A 125 4.72 7.67 11.99
C GLN A 125 4.06 7.76 13.37
N GLU A 126 3.38 6.70 13.80
CA GLU A 126 2.78 6.62 15.13
C GLU A 126 3.83 6.73 16.24
N LYS A 127 4.95 6.01 16.13
CA LYS A 127 6.07 6.08 17.08
C LYS A 127 6.65 7.49 17.18
N ASN A 128 6.62 8.25 16.10
CA ASN A 128 7.07 9.64 16.05
C ASN A 128 5.99 10.64 16.52
N GLY A 129 4.81 10.17 16.94
CA GLY A 129 3.69 11.00 17.39
C GLY A 129 2.85 11.61 16.26
N ASP A 130 3.14 11.29 14.99
CA ASP A 130 2.35 11.72 13.84
C ASP A 130 1.14 10.78 13.62
N TYR A 131 0.22 10.86 14.58
CA TYR A 131 -1.00 10.05 14.58
C TYR A 131 -1.89 10.32 13.36
N ARG A 132 -1.87 11.54 12.83
CA ARG A 132 -2.71 11.90 11.67
C ARG A 132 -2.20 11.22 10.40
N ALA A 133 -0.90 11.30 10.13
CA ALA A 133 -0.32 10.58 8.99
C ALA A 133 -0.45 9.07 9.15
N SER A 134 -0.24 8.56 10.38
CA SER A 134 -0.37 7.15 10.69
C SER A 134 -1.78 6.62 10.40
N LEU A 135 -2.84 7.30 10.89
CA LEU A 135 -4.23 6.94 10.61
C LEU A 135 -4.53 6.90 9.10
N TYR A 136 -4.04 7.91 8.36
CA TYR A 136 -4.21 7.94 6.90
C TYR A 136 -3.56 6.72 6.22
N ARG A 137 -2.35 6.34 6.63
CA ARG A 137 -1.65 5.17 6.06
C ARG A 137 -2.31 3.84 6.42
N TYR A 138 -2.80 3.68 7.65
CA TYR A 138 -3.57 2.49 8.02
C TYR A 138 -4.90 2.43 7.26
N GLN A 139 -5.58 3.55 7.07
CA GLN A 139 -6.80 3.60 6.26
C GLN A 139 -6.51 3.19 4.80
N GLN A 140 -5.43 3.69 4.20
CA GLN A 140 -5.02 3.26 2.85
C GLN A 140 -4.71 1.76 2.80
N SER A 141 -4.04 1.22 3.81
CA SER A 141 -3.78 -0.22 3.93
C SER A 141 -5.08 -1.02 4.04
N ALA A 142 -6.05 -0.54 4.81
CA ALA A 142 -7.37 -1.17 4.96
C ALA A 142 -8.17 -1.20 3.64
N ILE A 143 -8.07 -0.16 2.81
CA ILE A 143 -8.86 -0.04 1.57
C ILE A 143 -8.19 -0.75 0.38
N LEU A 144 -6.87 -0.65 0.26
CA LEU A 144 -6.14 -1.09 -0.93
C LEU A 144 -5.71 -2.56 -0.88
N GLU A 145 -5.68 -3.16 0.31
CA GLU A 145 -5.29 -4.56 0.47
C GLU A 145 -6.49 -5.48 0.43
N ARG A 146 -6.22 -6.79 0.30
CA ARG A 146 -7.29 -7.78 0.35
C ARG A 146 -8.01 -7.70 1.71
N PRO A 147 -9.35 -7.50 1.71
CA PRO A 147 -10.14 -7.28 2.92
C PRO A 147 -10.00 -8.37 3.98
N ASP A 148 -9.77 -9.61 3.56
CA ASP A 148 -9.76 -10.79 4.40
C ASP A 148 -8.47 -10.99 5.21
N GLN A 149 -7.33 -10.43 4.76
CA GLN A 149 -6.04 -10.69 5.40
C GLN A 149 -5.46 -9.52 6.18
N ALA A 150 -5.57 -8.30 5.64
CA ALA A 150 -4.83 -7.15 6.13
C ALA A 150 -5.70 -6.07 6.75
N GLU A 151 -6.92 -5.91 6.24
CA GLU A 151 -7.87 -4.91 6.70
C GLU A 151 -8.16 -4.98 8.21
N PRO A 152 -8.50 -6.14 8.81
CA PRO A 152 -8.82 -6.18 10.24
C PRO A 152 -7.65 -5.73 11.12
N HIS A 153 -6.41 -6.00 10.69
CA HIS A 153 -5.22 -5.59 11.44
C HIS A 153 -5.02 -4.07 11.35
N SER A 154 -5.14 -3.48 10.16
CA SER A 154 -5.05 -2.02 10.00
C SER A 154 -6.16 -1.28 10.76
N LEU A 155 -7.40 -1.78 10.74
CA LEU A 155 -8.49 -1.23 11.54
C LEU A 155 -8.21 -1.31 13.05
N LEU A 156 -7.62 -2.41 13.51
CA LEU A 156 -7.28 -2.57 14.92
C LEU A 156 -6.23 -1.54 15.37
N GLU A 157 -5.19 -1.31 14.57
CA GLU A 157 -4.19 -0.28 14.87
C GLU A 157 -4.80 1.13 14.82
N MET A 158 -5.70 1.41 13.87
CA MET A 158 -6.45 2.68 13.86
C MET A 158 -7.23 2.88 15.16
N ALA A 159 -7.94 1.86 15.65
CA ALA A 159 -8.67 1.96 16.91
C ALA A 159 -7.74 2.24 18.10
N ARG A 160 -6.55 1.62 18.15
CA ARG A 160 -5.54 1.88 19.19
C ARG A 160 -5.02 3.31 19.14
N ILE A 161 -4.79 3.86 17.95
CA ILE A 161 -4.41 5.27 17.79
C ILE A 161 -5.53 6.19 18.30
N GLN A 162 -6.79 5.91 17.96
CA GLN A 162 -7.94 6.68 18.44
C GLN A 162 -8.03 6.66 19.97
N ILE A 163 -7.78 5.51 20.60
CA ILE A 163 -7.70 5.38 22.07
C ILE A 163 -6.58 6.24 22.64
N LYS A 164 -5.37 6.20 22.05
CA LYS A 164 -4.23 7.02 22.49
C LYS A 164 -4.53 8.53 22.41
N GLN A 165 -5.37 8.93 21.46
CA GLN A 165 -5.84 10.31 21.30
C GLN A 165 -7.05 10.66 22.19
N GLY A 166 -7.54 9.74 23.03
CA GLY A 166 -8.71 9.94 23.88
C GLY A 166 -10.05 9.91 23.13
N GLN A 167 -10.06 9.51 21.85
CA GLN A 167 -11.24 9.46 21.00
C GLN A 167 -11.95 8.10 21.13
N TYR A 168 -12.39 7.78 22.34
CA TYR A 168 -12.95 6.46 22.69
C TYR A 168 -14.21 6.10 21.89
N SER A 169 -15.06 7.09 21.58
CA SER A 169 -16.28 6.87 20.79
C SER A 169 -15.97 6.38 19.37
N ARG A 170 -14.99 7.00 18.70
CA ARG A 170 -14.50 6.56 17.37
C ARG A 170 -13.82 5.21 17.44
N ALA A 171 -12.99 4.99 18.46
CA ALA A 171 -12.35 3.70 18.66
C ALA A 171 -13.39 2.58 18.81
N ARG A 172 -14.43 2.79 19.61
CA ARG A 172 -15.52 1.81 19.79
C ARG A 172 -16.18 1.47 18.45
N GLN A 173 -16.51 2.46 17.63
CA GLN A 173 -17.11 2.22 16.32
C GLN A 173 -16.25 1.31 15.46
N ILE A 174 -14.94 1.58 15.39
CA ILE A 174 -13.99 0.75 14.63
C ILE A 174 -13.89 -0.65 15.22
N LEU A 175 -13.80 -0.79 16.55
CA LEU A 175 -13.71 -2.09 17.22
C LEU A 175 -14.97 -2.94 16.99
N GLN A 176 -16.15 -2.32 16.97
CA GLN A 176 -17.41 -2.99 16.65
C GLN A 176 -17.47 -3.39 15.17
N ASP A 177 -17.00 -2.54 14.27
CA ASP A 177 -16.89 -2.86 12.85
C ASP A 177 -16.03 -4.11 12.61
N ILE A 178 -14.85 -4.19 13.26
CA ILE A 178 -13.97 -5.36 13.18
C ILE A 178 -14.69 -6.63 13.66
N GLN A 179 -15.41 -6.55 14.78
CA GLN A 179 -16.13 -7.70 15.35
C GLN A 179 -17.27 -8.20 14.46
N ASN A 180 -17.95 -7.28 13.78
CA ASN A 180 -19.09 -7.59 12.93
C ASN A 180 -18.67 -8.11 11.55
N ARG A 181 -17.63 -7.50 10.95
CA ARG A 181 -17.17 -7.82 9.58
C ARG A 181 -16.16 -8.97 9.54
N TYR A 182 -15.37 -9.14 10.60
CA TYR A 182 -14.32 -10.15 10.67
C TYR A 182 -14.52 -11.12 11.85
N PRO A 183 -15.70 -11.74 12.01
CA PRO A 183 -15.92 -12.66 13.13
C PRO A 183 -14.97 -13.86 13.02
N GLY A 184 -14.26 -14.16 14.10
CA GLY A 184 -13.38 -15.34 14.21
C GLY A 184 -11.88 -15.06 14.00
N THR A 185 -11.52 -13.87 13.50
CA THR A 185 -10.12 -13.44 13.38
C THR A 185 -9.49 -13.19 14.75
N LYS A 186 -8.15 -13.15 14.80
CA LYS A 186 -7.41 -12.79 16.01
C LYS A 186 -7.73 -11.35 16.41
N GLU A 187 -7.83 -10.48 15.43
CA GLU A 187 -8.10 -9.05 15.54
C GLU A 187 -9.49 -8.81 16.13
N ALA A 188 -10.51 -9.57 15.73
CA ALA A 188 -11.84 -9.48 16.35
C ALA A 188 -11.85 -9.91 17.82
N ARG A 189 -11.02 -10.89 18.20
CA ARG A 189 -10.83 -11.25 19.63
C ARG A 189 -10.14 -10.12 20.39
N GLU A 190 -9.05 -9.56 19.83
CA GLU A 190 -8.35 -8.42 20.42
C GLU A 190 -9.25 -7.19 20.52
N ALA A 191 -10.10 -6.94 19.52
CA ALA A 191 -11.02 -5.82 19.49
C ALA A 191 -12.04 -5.89 20.65
N ARG A 192 -12.59 -7.08 20.92
CA ARG A 192 -13.47 -7.33 22.09
C ARG A 192 -12.77 -7.04 23.40
N LEU A 193 -11.51 -7.46 23.53
CA LEU A 193 -10.73 -7.24 24.75
C LEU A 193 -10.45 -5.75 24.96
N LEU A 194 -10.05 -5.03 23.90
CA LEU A 194 -9.83 -3.59 23.94
C LEU A 194 -11.12 -2.83 24.28
N GLU A 195 -12.24 -3.15 23.62
CA GLU A 195 -13.52 -2.48 23.90
C GLU A 195 -13.92 -2.65 25.38
N ARG A 196 -13.75 -3.85 25.93
CA ARG A 196 -14.03 -4.13 27.35
C ARG A 196 -13.10 -3.37 28.29
N SER A 197 -11.81 -3.22 27.96
CA SER A 197 -10.87 -2.49 28.82
C SER A 197 -11.18 -1.00 28.91
N TYR A 198 -11.65 -0.38 27.82
CA TYR A 198 -11.90 1.07 27.77
C TYR A 198 -13.33 1.50 28.12
N ARG A 199 -14.27 0.55 28.17
CA ARG A 199 -15.67 0.82 28.58
C ARG A 199 -15.78 1.56 29.93
N PHE A 200 -14.82 1.35 30.83
CA PHE A 200 -14.80 2.00 32.14
C PHE A 200 -14.17 3.40 32.14
N ILE A 201 -13.39 3.76 31.11
CA ILE A 201 -12.83 5.11 30.96
C ILE A 201 -13.88 6.08 30.43
N GLU A 202 -14.80 5.57 29.59
CA GLU A 202 -15.98 6.31 29.13
C GLU A 202 -17.08 6.50 30.19
N ALA A 203 -16.85 6.10 31.45
CA ALA A 203 -17.82 6.33 32.50
C ALA A 203 -18.25 7.80 32.47
N PRO A 204 -19.56 8.07 32.32
CA PRO A 204 -20.06 9.39 31.98
C PRO A 204 -19.58 10.37 33.04
N GLU A 205 -19.21 11.59 32.62
CA GLU A 205 -19.39 12.72 33.53
C GLU A 205 -20.76 12.53 34.16
N ARG A 206 -20.79 12.32 35.48
CA ARG A 206 -22.04 12.14 36.22
C ARG A 206 -22.99 13.18 35.67
N PRO A 207 -24.23 12.83 35.27
CA PRO A 207 -25.20 13.85 34.92
C PRO A 207 -25.21 14.81 36.11
N THR A 208 -24.71 16.02 35.89
CA THR A 208 -24.68 17.05 36.92
C THR A 208 -26.14 17.32 37.20
N THR A 209 -26.65 16.69 38.26
CA THR A 209 -27.99 16.95 38.77
C THR A 209 -28.02 18.42 39.16
N GLY A 210 -28.50 19.27 38.25
CA GLY A 210 -28.35 20.71 38.39
C GLY A 210 -29.07 21.53 37.32
N LYS A 211 -30.41 21.43 37.28
CA LYS A 211 -31.35 22.57 37.11
C LYS A 211 -31.69 23.06 35.66
N THR A 212 -32.93 22.72 35.23
CA THR A 212 -33.97 23.52 34.48
C THR A 212 -33.47 24.71 33.63
N ASP A 213 -33.79 24.89 32.34
CA ASP A 213 -35.11 24.89 31.67
C ASP A 213 -35.00 24.86 30.12
N SER A 214 -36.08 24.41 29.45
CA SER A 214 -36.55 24.69 28.06
C SER A 214 -35.52 24.66 26.89
N GLY A 215 -35.67 23.94 25.79
CA GLY A 215 -36.85 23.56 25.01
C GLY A 215 -36.44 23.67 23.52
N ALA A 216 -36.94 22.75 22.66
CA ALA A 216 -36.77 22.72 21.19
C ALA A 216 -35.32 22.57 20.67
N ASP A 217 -34.93 21.74 19.71
CA ASP A 217 -35.59 21.06 18.60
C ASP A 217 -34.87 19.73 18.33
N GLN A 218 -35.63 18.67 18.06
CA GLN A 218 -35.09 17.42 17.54
C GLN A 218 -35.17 17.45 16.01
N ASN A 219 -34.02 17.37 15.34
CA ASN A 219 -33.96 17.00 13.92
C ASN A 219 -32.96 15.83 13.75
N PRO A 220 -33.42 14.60 13.44
CA PRO A 220 -32.55 13.45 13.28
C PRO A 220 -32.10 13.29 11.81
N ASP A 221 -31.06 14.00 11.39
CA ASP A 221 -30.37 13.75 10.11
C ASP A 221 -29.24 12.74 10.30
N SER A 222 -29.62 11.46 10.42
CA SER A 222 -28.73 10.31 10.64
C SER A 222 -28.56 9.47 9.37
N GLY A 223 -27.99 10.09 8.33
CA GLY A 223 -27.75 9.43 7.03
C GLY A 223 -26.41 9.74 6.37
N LYS A 224 -25.46 10.38 7.04
CA LYS A 224 -24.18 10.76 6.42
C LYS A 224 -23.11 9.67 6.63
N PRO A 225 -22.51 9.11 5.56
CA PRO A 225 -21.37 8.22 5.68
C PRO A 225 -20.18 8.95 6.35
N LEU A 226 -19.42 8.21 7.17
CA LEU A 226 -18.35 8.72 8.03
C LEU A 226 -17.13 9.31 7.26
N PHE A 227 -17.14 9.24 5.93
CA PHE A 227 -16.12 9.81 5.06
C PHE A 227 -16.79 10.72 4.02
N PRO A 228 -16.77 12.06 4.18
CA PRO A 228 -17.04 12.94 3.06
C PRO A 228 -15.91 12.74 2.04
N MET A 229 -16.26 12.23 0.85
CA MET A 229 -15.43 12.45 -0.33
C MET A 229 -15.48 13.94 -0.63
N GLU A 230 -14.45 14.67 -0.21
CA GLU A 230 -14.26 16.08 -0.53
C GLU A 230 -13.92 16.15 -2.03
N ASN A 231 -14.95 16.16 -2.87
CA ASN A 231 -14.81 16.53 -4.27
C ASN A 231 -14.47 18.03 -4.30
N GLY A 232 -13.21 18.34 -4.60
CA GLY A 232 -12.75 19.70 -4.83
C GLY A 232 -13.53 20.31 -6.00
N THR A 233 -14.47 21.19 -5.68
CA THR A 233 -14.92 22.21 -6.62
C THR A 233 -13.90 23.33 -6.59
N GLU A 234 -13.04 23.34 -7.63
CA GLU A 234 -12.20 24.47 -7.99
C GLU A 234 -13.10 25.68 -8.24
N THR A 235 -13.04 26.66 -7.34
CA THR A 235 -13.49 28.02 -7.60
C THR A 235 -12.60 28.61 -8.68
N GLY A 236 -13.18 28.74 -9.89
CA GLY A 236 -12.61 29.52 -10.97
C GLY A 236 -12.50 30.98 -10.56
N GLU A 237 -11.27 31.49 -10.57
CA GLU A 237 -10.99 32.92 -10.51
C GLU A 237 -10.66 33.39 -11.93
N GLN A 238 -11.60 34.17 -12.45
CA GLN A 238 -11.59 34.79 -13.75
C GLN A 238 -10.97 36.18 -13.62
N THR A 239 -9.80 36.40 -14.23
CA THR A 239 -9.27 37.75 -14.48
C THR A 239 -8.79 37.88 -15.92
N ASP A 240 -9.59 38.63 -16.66
CA ASP A 240 -9.47 39.45 -17.86
C ASP A 240 -8.36 39.31 -18.92
N PRO A 241 -8.69 39.71 -20.18
CA PRO A 241 -7.89 39.55 -21.39
C PRO A 241 -7.09 40.81 -21.76
N GLY A 242 -5.86 40.60 -22.20
CA GLY A 242 -5.06 41.57 -22.95
C GLY A 242 -3.78 40.88 -23.42
N ASP A 243 -3.60 40.66 -24.72
CA ASP A 243 -2.77 41.55 -25.56
C ASP A 243 -1.29 41.09 -25.47
N THR A 244 -0.55 40.67 -26.51
CA THR A 244 -0.63 40.69 -27.97
C THR A 244 0.18 39.49 -28.49
N GLY A 245 -0.31 38.85 -29.56
CA GLY A 245 0.47 38.39 -30.73
C GLY A 245 1.78 37.61 -30.53
N ILE A 246 1.83 36.41 -31.12
CA ILE A 246 2.94 35.96 -31.98
C ILE A 246 2.55 34.61 -32.61
N ASP A 247 2.55 34.64 -33.94
CA ASP A 247 2.85 33.60 -34.91
C ASP A 247 1.97 32.35 -35.06
N THR A 248 1.05 32.52 -36.01
CA THR A 248 0.66 31.58 -37.06
C THR A 248 1.77 30.58 -37.43
N ALA A 249 1.53 29.29 -37.19
CA ALA A 249 2.12 28.22 -38.00
C ALA A 249 1.09 27.09 -38.19
N GLU A 250 0.77 26.91 -39.46
CA GLU A 250 -0.13 25.93 -40.04
C GLU A 250 0.40 24.50 -39.85
N GLY A 251 -0.47 23.50 -39.70
CA GLY A 251 0.00 22.11 -39.77
C GLY A 251 -0.92 21.00 -39.25
N SER A 252 -2.03 20.75 -39.95
CA SER A 252 -2.67 19.43 -40.15
C SER A 252 -3.36 18.67 -38.99
N PRO A 253 -4.61 18.20 -39.19
CA PRO A 253 -5.29 17.28 -38.29
C PRO A 253 -4.84 15.83 -38.50
N SER A 254 -4.28 15.21 -37.47
CA SER A 254 -4.06 13.76 -37.46
C SER A 254 -5.29 13.05 -36.89
N THR A 255 -6.11 12.56 -37.80
CA THR A 255 -7.12 11.51 -37.63
C THR A 255 -6.52 10.29 -36.92
N GLY A 256 -7.10 9.93 -35.77
CA GLY A 256 -6.75 8.71 -35.04
C GLY A 256 -7.86 8.22 -34.12
N GLN A 257 -9.13 8.44 -34.51
CA GLN A 257 -10.28 7.79 -33.89
C GLN A 257 -10.41 6.35 -34.43
N THR A 258 -10.21 5.40 -33.51
CA THR A 258 -11.06 4.21 -33.32
C THR A 258 -11.56 3.49 -34.58
N ALA A 259 -10.76 2.53 -35.06
CA ALA A 259 -11.20 1.50 -36.00
C ALA A 259 -10.75 0.10 -35.56
N LEU A 260 -10.99 -0.26 -34.29
CA LEU A 260 -10.69 -1.62 -33.79
C LEU A 260 -11.78 -2.14 -32.83
N ASP A 261 -13.06 -2.01 -33.23
CA ASP A 261 -14.18 -2.54 -32.43
C ASP A 261 -15.29 -3.19 -33.27
N ARG A 262 -14.96 -3.64 -34.48
CA ARG A 262 -15.93 -4.33 -35.34
C ARG A 262 -15.22 -5.40 -36.16
N MET A 263 -15.05 -6.59 -35.58
CA MET A 263 -15.06 -7.89 -36.26
C MET A 263 -14.75 -9.00 -35.24
N GLY A 264 -15.74 -9.84 -34.92
CA GLY A 264 -15.53 -11.00 -34.07
C GLY A 264 -16.80 -11.72 -33.61
N GLU A 265 -17.82 -11.82 -34.47
CA GLU A 265 -18.88 -12.82 -34.32
C GLU A 265 -18.32 -14.23 -34.58
N GLY A 266 -18.73 -15.19 -33.74
CA GLY A 266 -18.97 -16.57 -34.16
C GLY A 266 -17.84 -17.57 -33.93
N ILE A 267 -17.79 -18.19 -32.75
CA ILE A 267 -17.34 -19.59 -32.59
C ILE A 267 -18.26 -20.31 -31.58
N GLU A 268 -19.23 -21.02 -32.16
CA GLU A 268 -19.73 -22.36 -31.83
C GLU A 268 -19.59 -22.90 -30.39
N LYS A 269 -20.76 -23.16 -29.79
CA LYS A 269 -20.97 -24.16 -28.73
C LYS A 269 -20.69 -25.56 -29.28
N PRO A 270 -19.98 -26.42 -28.52
CA PRO A 270 -20.25 -27.84 -28.53
C PRO A 270 -21.17 -28.23 -27.35
N GLU A 271 -22.32 -28.81 -27.70
CA GLU A 271 -23.18 -29.56 -26.79
C GLU A 271 -22.59 -30.96 -26.53
N SER A 272 -23.03 -31.54 -25.40
CA SER A 272 -22.88 -32.94 -24.97
C SER A 272 -21.44 -33.36 -24.61
N GLY A 273 -21.11 -33.85 -23.42
CA GLY A 273 -21.87 -34.66 -22.46
C GLY A 273 -21.04 -35.90 -22.20
N THR A 274 -20.65 -36.19 -20.96
CA THR A 274 -20.37 -37.56 -20.45
C THR A 274 -20.18 -37.48 -18.93
N SER A 275 -21.04 -38.22 -18.25
CA SER A 275 -21.03 -38.66 -16.85
C SER A 275 -19.83 -39.54 -16.49
N MET A 276 -19.30 -39.41 -15.28
CA MET A 276 -18.62 -40.43 -14.46
C MET A 276 -18.27 -39.70 -13.14
N ASP A 277 -19.02 -39.79 -12.05
CA ASP A 277 -19.31 -40.96 -11.22
C ASP A 277 -18.06 -41.82 -10.96
N SER A 278 -17.35 -41.48 -9.88
CA SER A 278 -16.40 -42.35 -9.19
C SER A 278 -16.29 -41.88 -7.75
N ALA A 279 -17.12 -42.48 -6.92
CA ALA A 279 -16.95 -42.53 -5.49
C ALA A 279 -15.66 -43.31 -5.16
N GLU A 280 -14.73 -42.69 -4.44
CA GLU A 280 -13.66 -43.41 -3.74
C GLU A 280 -14.10 -43.70 -2.29
N PRO A 281 -13.98 -44.95 -1.83
CA PRO A 281 -14.35 -45.33 -0.47
C PRO A 281 -13.25 -44.98 0.54
N LEU A 282 -13.73 -44.53 1.69
CA LEU A 282 -13.06 -44.58 2.98
C LEU A 282 -12.69 -46.03 3.32
N ASP A 283 -11.43 -46.30 3.66
CA ASP A 283 -11.05 -47.33 4.66
C ASP A 283 -9.55 -47.27 4.97
N GLY A 284 -9.19 -47.24 6.26
CA GLY A 284 -7.81 -47.54 6.70
C GLY A 284 -7.28 -46.92 8.00
N GLU A 285 -7.98 -47.07 9.14
CA GLU A 285 -7.31 -47.20 10.46
C GLU A 285 -6.75 -48.64 10.62
N PRO A 286 -6.08 -49.05 11.73
CA PRO A 286 -4.90 -48.52 12.42
C PRO A 286 -3.84 -49.63 12.65
N LYS A 287 -2.56 -49.31 12.89
CA LYS A 287 -1.64 -50.23 13.60
C LYS A 287 -0.71 -49.53 14.59
N LYS A 288 -1.08 -49.69 15.87
CA LYS A 288 -0.17 -49.81 17.01
C LYS A 288 0.76 -51.00 16.79
N THR A 289 2.02 -50.87 17.20
CA THR A 289 2.82 -51.97 17.77
C THR A 289 4.04 -51.38 18.53
N PRO A 290 4.66 -52.17 19.43
CA PRO A 290 4.85 -51.88 20.86
C PRO A 290 6.01 -50.97 21.22
#